data_AF-A0A2P2MP02-F1
#
_entry.id   AF-A0A2P2MP02-F1
#
_cell.length_a   1.000
_cell.length_b   1.000
_cell.length_c   1.000
_cell.angle_alpha   90.00
_cell.angle_beta   90.00
_cell.angle_gamma   90.00
#
_symmetry.space_group_name_H-M   'P 1'
#
loop_
_entity.id
_entity.type
_entity.pdbx_description
1 polymer ?
#
loop_
_entity_poly.entity_id
_entity_poly.type
_entity_poly.pdbx_seq_one_letter_code
_entity_poly.pdbx_strand_id
1 'polypeptide(L)'
;MAQQQSSRLNRLLTLLDTGSTQATRFTAARQIGDIAKSHPQDLNSLLKKVSQYLHSKNWDTRVAAAHAIGAIAQNVKHTSLTELFACTETKMTETGISGIVEDLVAWPDFLSKIVSSNAFRSFDINKVLEFGALLASGGQEYDITTDNSKNPKERLARQKQNLRRRLG
;
A
#
# COMPACT_ATOMS: atom_id res chain seq x y z
N MET A 1 -13.64 7.93 33.82
CA MET A 1 -12.96 7.15 32.77
C MET A 1 -14.02 6.55 31.87
N ALA A 2 -14.32 7.19 30.73
CA ALA A 2 -15.37 6.72 29.84
C ALA A 2 -14.88 5.47 29.09
N GLN A 3 -15.52 4.33 29.33
CA GLN A 3 -15.37 3.14 28.49
C GLN A 3 -15.85 3.50 27.08
N GLN A 4 -14.92 3.85 26.20
CA GLN A 4 -15.19 4.00 24.79
C GLN A 4 -15.65 2.65 24.27
N GLN A 5 -16.94 2.50 23.96
CA GLN A 5 -17.49 1.25 23.43
C GLN A 5 -16.71 0.91 22.16
N SER A 6 -15.83 -0.08 22.27
CA SER A 6 -15.01 -0.56 21.17
C SER A 6 -15.91 -1.14 20.08
N SER A 7 -15.91 -0.52 18.90
CA SER A 7 -16.65 -0.99 17.74
C SER A 7 -16.20 -2.41 17.37
N ARG A 8 -17.06 -3.17 16.67
CA ARG A 8 -16.72 -4.53 16.20
C ARG A 8 -15.38 -4.56 15.43
N LEU A 9 -15.15 -3.54 14.60
CA LEU A 9 -13.88 -3.39 13.87
C LEU A 9 -12.69 -3.20 14.82
N ASN A 10 -12.82 -2.33 15.84
CA ASN A 10 -11.73 -2.12 16.80
C ASN A 10 -11.38 -3.40 17.56
N ARG A 11 -12.38 -4.23 17.92
CA ARG A 11 -12.13 -5.55 18.52
C ARG A 11 -11.37 -6.48 17.59
N LEU A 12 -11.72 -6.52 16.30
CA LEU A 12 -11.01 -7.32 15.31
C LEU A 12 -9.56 -6.85 15.10
N LEU A 13 -9.34 -5.54 15.08
CA LEU A 13 -7.99 -4.97 15.00
C LEU A 13 -7.16 -5.32 16.25
N THR A 14 -7.76 -5.25 17.45
CA THR A 14 -7.09 -5.72 18.67
C THR A 14 -6.76 -7.20 18.61
N LEU A 15 -7.64 -8.04 18.07
CA LEU A 15 -7.40 -9.48 17.92
C LEU A 15 -6.25 -9.83 16.97
N LEU A 16 -5.87 -8.95 16.04
CA LEU A 16 -4.65 -9.15 15.23
C LEU A 16 -3.39 -9.16 16.10
N ASP A 17 -3.39 -8.40 17.19
CA ASP A 17 -2.25 -8.25 18.09
C ASP A 17 -2.34 -9.17 19.31
N THR A 18 -3.52 -9.22 19.95
CA THR A 18 -3.74 -9.94 21.21
C THR A 18 -4.34 -11.33 21.03
N GLY A 19 -4.56 -11.79 19.80
CA GLY A 19 -5.11 -13.12 19.54
C GLY A 19 -4.20 -14.21 20.10
N SER A 20 -4.73 -15.09 20.94
CA SER A 20 -3.95 -16.12 21.66
C SER A 20 -3.38 -17.20 20.75
N THR A 21 -3.99 -17.44 19.59
CA THR A 21 -3.53 -18.42 18.60
C THR A 21 -3.44 -17.79 17.22
N GLN A 22 -2.61 -18.37 16.35
CA GLN A 22 -2.52 -17.97 14.94
C GLN A 22 -3.87 -18.10 14.23
N ALA A 23 -4.62 -19.17 14.52
CA ALA A 23 -5.95 -19.37 13.95
C ALA A 23 -6.93 -18.25 14.33
N THR A 24 -6.91 -17.78 15.59
CA THR A 24 -7.72 -16.64 16.03
C THR A 24 -7.33 -15.36 15.28
N ARG A 25 -6.04 -15.08 15.16
CA ARG A 25 -5.54 -13.90 14.42
C ARG A 25 -5.94 -13.93 12.95
N PHE A 26 -5.83 -15.08 12.29
CA PHE A 26 -6.20 -15.23 10.89
C PHE A 26 -7.72 -15.18 10.67
N THR A 27 -8.50 -15.70 11.61
CA THR A 27 -9.95 -15.55 11.58
C THR A 27 -10.36 -14.09 11.70
N ALA A 28 -9.71 -13.32 12.58
CA ALA A 28 -9.93 -11.87 12.69
C ALA A 28 -9.54 -11.13 11.40
N ALA A 29 -8.38 -11.47 10.81
CA ALA A 29 -7.93 -10.94 9.53
C ALA A 29 -8.92 -11.19 8.39
N ARG A 30 -9.49 -12.40 8.32
CA ARG A 30 -10.52 -12.74 7.32
C ARG A 30 -11.79 -11.90 7.50
N GLN A 31 -12.26 -11.75 8.75
CA GLN A 31 -13.43 -10.91 9.03
C GLN A 31 -13.20 -9.44 8.69
N ILE A 32 -11.97 -8.93 8.85
CA ILE A 32 -11.60 -7.59 8.39
C ILE A 32 -11.75 -7.46 6.86
N GLY A 33 -11.35 -8.49 6.10
CA GLY A 33 -11.56 -8.55 4.65
C GLY A 33 -13.05 -8.51 4.26
N ASP A 34 -13.90 -9.25 4.99
CA ASP A 34 -15.35 -9.25 4.76
C ASP A 34 -15.99 -7.87 5.05
N ILE A 35 -15.46 -7.14 6.04
CA ILE A 35 -15.86 -5.76 6.32
C ILE A 35 -15.48 -4.85 5.15
N ALA A 36 -14.29 -5.01 4.57
CA ALA A 36 -13.88 -4.23 3.40
C ALA A 36 -14.79 -4.46 2.18
N LYS A 37 -15.27 -5.70 2.01
CA LYS A 37 -16.25 -6.06 0.96
C LYS A 37 -17.57 -5.33 1.13
N SER A 38 -18.07 -5.27 2.37
CA SER A 38 -19.38 -4.70 2.69
C SER A 38 -19.38 -3.17 2.77
N HIS A 39 -18.21 -2.55 3.04
CA HIS A 39 -18.07 -1.11 3.18
C HIS A 39 -16.92 -0.56 2.31
N PRO A 40 -17.05 -0.55 0.96
CA PRO A 40 -15.97 -0.10 0.07
C PRO A 40 -15.56 1.36 0.29
N GLN A 41 -16.49 2.23 0.71
CA GLN A 41 -16.22 3.64 1.00
C GLN A 41 -15.20 3.86 2.13
N ASP A 42 -15.11 2.91 3.07
CA ASP A 42 -14.23 3.01 4.24
C ASP A 42 -12.88 2.31 4.04
N LEU A 43 -12.62 1.74 2.86
CA LEU A 43 -11.43 0.95 2.54
C LEU A 43 -10.13 1.68 2.89
N ASN A 44 -10.01 2.96 2.52
CA ASN A 44 -8.83 3.76 2.79
C ASN A 44 -8.59 3.97 4.29
N SER A 45 -9.65 4.16 5.07
CA SER A 45 -9.58 4.31 6.52
C SER A 45 -9.18 2.98 7.18
N LEU A 46 -9.75 1.87 6.70
CA LEU A 46 -9.43 0.53 7.17
C LEU A 46 -7.96 0.16 6.90
N LEU A 47 -7.47 0.35 5.67
CA LEU A 47 -6.08 0.08 5.30
C LEU A 47 -5.09 0.89 6.14
N LYS A 48 -5.39 2.16 6.43
CA LYS A 48 -4.56 3.00 7.32
C LYS A 48 -4.46 2.43 8.73
N LYS A 49 -5.53 1.82 9.26
CA LYS A 49 -5.52 1.20 10.59
C LYS A 49 -4.75 -0.12 10.58
N VAL A 50 -4.99 -0.98 9.59
CA VAL A 50 -4.30 -2.28 9.49
C VAL A 50 -2.81 -2.11 9.22
N SER A 51 -2.41 -1.11 8.40
CA SER A 51 -1.01 -0.87 8.06
C SER A 51 -0.14 -0.47 9.27
N GLN A 52 -0.72 0.10 10.32
CA GLN A 52 0.00 0.39 11.57
C GLN A 52 0.53 -0.90 12.22
N TYR A 53 -0.20 -2.01 12.11
CA TYR A 53 0.18 -3.30 12.68
C TYR A 53 1.32 -4.00 11.90
N LEU A 54 1.59 -3.61 10.64
CA LEU A 54 2.75 -4.11 9.89
C LEU A 54 4.09 -3.68 10.50
N HIS A 55 4.10 -2.60 11.27
CA HIS A 55 5.28 -2.11 11.98
C HIS A 55 5.32 -2.55 13.45
N SER A 56 4.47 -3.50 13.85
CA SER A 56 4.53 -4.05 15.22
C SER A 56 5.87 -4.74 15.47
N LYS A 57 6.39 -4.64 16.69
CA LYS A 57 7.59 -5.38 17.11
C LYS A 57 7.35 -6.89 17.15
N ASN A 58 6.09 -7.30 17.38
CA ASN A 58 5.71 -8.71 17.39
C ASN A 58 5.61 -9.27 15.97
N TRP A 59 6.38 -10.32 15.68
CA TRP A 59 6.36 -11.05 14.41
C TRP A 59 4.95 -11.53 14.04
N ASP A 60 4.24 -12.14 14.99
CA ASP A 60 2.93 -12.72 14.75
C ASP A 60 1.89 -11.66 14.36
N THR A 61 1.95 -10.49 15.00
CA THR A 61 1.09 -9.35 14.68
C THR A 61 1.34 -8.86 13.27
N ARG A 62 2.61 -8.79 12.82
CA ARG A 62 2.95 -8.42 11.44
C ARG A 62 2.40 -9.43 10.43
N VAL A 63 2.53 -10.73 10.71
CA VAL A 63 2.00 -11.80 9.85
C VAL A 63 0.47 -11.73 9.77
N ALA A 64 -0.21 -11.52 10.90
CA ALA A 64 -1.66 -11.38 10.94
C ALA A 64 -2.15 -10.13 10.18
N ALA A 65 -1.46 -9.00 10.32
CA ALA A 65 -1.76 -7.78 9.59
C ALA A 65 -1.56 -7.94 8.07
N ALA A 66 -0.48 -8.61 7.65
CA ALA A 66 -0.27 -8.95 6.25
C ALA A 66 -1.38 -9.86 5.70
N HIS A 67 -1.82 -10.85 6.49
CA HIS A 67 -2.95 -11.70 6.12
C HIS A 67 -4.26 -10.90 6.00
N ALA A 68 -4.49 -9.92 6.88
CA ALA A 68 -5.65 -9.04 6.80
C ALA A 68 -5.64 -8.19 5.52
N ILE A 69 -4.47 -7.64 5.14
CA ILE A 69 -4.33 -6.90 3.88
C ILE A 69 -4.59 -7.81 2.67
N GLY A 70 -4.09 -9.04 2.70
CA GLY A 70 -4.37 -10.04 1.67
C GLY A 70 -5.88 -10.35 1.55
N ALA A 71 -6.55 -10.55 2.69
CA ALA A 71 -7.99 -10.79 2.73
C ALA A 71 -8.82 -9.58 2.27
N ILE A 72 -8.36 -8.35 2.54
CA ILE A 72 -8.94 -7.13 1.99
C ILE A 72 -8.78 -7.13 0.46
N ALA A 73 -7.55 -7.37 -0.04
CA ALA A 73 -7.26 -7.35 -1.46
C ALA A 73 -8.12 -8.34 -2.26
N GLN A 74 -8.34 -9.56 -1.74
CA GLN A 74 -9.18 -10.58 -2.37
C GLN A 74 -10.67 -10.21 -2.44
N ASN A 75 -11.13 -9.33 -1.54
CA ASN A 75 -12.54 -9.01 -1.37
C ASN A 75 -12.94 -7.67 -1.99
N VAL A 76 -11.97 -6.84 -2.37
CA VAL A 76 -12.20 -5.55 -3.03
C VAL A 76 -12.26 -5.76 -4.54
N LYS A 77 -13.16 -5.02 -5.22
CA LYS A 77 -13.21 -5.03 -6.69
C LYS A 77 -11.91 -4.45 -7.26
N HIS A 78 -11.23 -5.24 -8.08
CA HIS A 78 -10.08 -4.76 -8.83
C HIS A 78 -10.54 -3.99 -10.06
N THR A 79 -10.14 -2.73 -10.17
CA THR A 79 -10.42 -1.95 -11.37
C THR A 79 -9.60 -2.49 -12.53
N SER A 80 -10.28 -2.90 -13.60
CA SER A 80 -9.60 -3.32 -14.83
C SER A 80 -9.11 -2.10 -15.63
N LEU A 81 -8.11 -2.30 -16.49
CA LEU A 81 -7.65 -1.24 -17.40
C LEU A 81 -8.80 -0.75 -18.30
N THR A 82 -9.64 -1.67 -18.76
CA THR A 82 -10.82 -1.36 -19.58
C THR A 82 -11.81 -0.47 -18.83
N GLU A 83 -12.07 -0.76 -17.55
CA GLU A 83 -12.93 0.08 -16.70
C GLU A 83 -12.32 1.48 -16.45
N LEU A 84 -11.00 1.56 -16.28
CA LEU A 84 -10.30 2.85 -16.17
C LEU A 84 -10.42 3.67 -17.47
N PHE A 85 -10.27 3.04 -18.63
CA PHE A 85 -10.44 3.70 -19.92
C PHE A 85 -11.87 4.21 -20.09
N ALA A 86 -12.89 3.37 -19.81
CA ALA A 86 -14.29 3.78 -19.88
C ALA A 86 -14.63 4.92 -18.91
N CYS A 87 -14.07 4.89 -17.69
CA CYS A 87 -14.22 5.97 -16.72
C CYS A 87 -13.54 7.27 -17.19
N THR A 88 -12.39 7.17 -17.87
CA THR A 88 -11.68 8.32 -18.41
C THR A 88 -12.44 8.91 -19.61
N GLU A 89 -12.99 8.07 -20.47
CA GLU A 89 -13.79 8.48 -21.63
C GLU A 89 -15.04 9.26 -21.19
N THR A 90 -15.77 8.74 -20.19
CA THR A 90 -16.94 9.44 -19.62
C THR A 90 -16.55 10.79 -19.02
N LYS A 91 -15.41 10.88 -18.30
CA LYS A 91 -14.87 12.16 -17.80
C LYS A 91 -14.46 13.14 -18.91
N MET A 92 -13.92 12.65 -20.02
CA MET A 92 -13.54 13.47 -21.18
C MET A 92 -14.76 14.04 -21.91
N THR A 93 -15.80 13.21 -22.10
CA THR A 93 -17.07 13.67 -22.69
C THR A 93 -17.79 14.69 -21.79
N GLU A 94 -17.77 14.51 -20.46
CA GLU A 94 -18.31 15.46 -19.47
C GLU A 94 -17.58 16.83 -19.50
N THR A 95 -16.29 16.84 -19.85
CA THR A 95 -15.45 18.04 -19.90
C THR A 95 -15.34 18.65 -21.31
N GLY A 96 -16.03 18.08 -22.30
CA GLY A 96 -16.06 18.57 -23.68
C GLY A 96 -14.74 18.37 -24.45
N ILE A 97 -13.87 17.48 -23.97
CA ILE A 97 -12.58 17.18 -24.61
C ILE A 97 -12.81 16.10 -25.66
N SER A 98 -12.64 16.45 -26.94
CA SER A 98 -12.71 15.50 -28.06
C SER A 98 -11.35 14.84 -28.26
N GLY A 99 -11.24 13.55 -27.94
CA GLY A 99 -10.03 12.75 -28.15
C GLY A 99 -10.31 11.25 -28.03
N ILE A 100 -9.64 10.43 -28.84
CA ILE A 100 -9.75 8.97 -28.82
C ILE A 100 -8.87 8.45 -27.67
N VAL A 101 -9.45 7.70 -26.73
CA VAL A 101 -8.75 7.18 -25.54
C VAL A 101 -7.59 6.23 -25.91
N GLU A 102 -7.71 5.53 -27.04
CA GLU A 102 -6.66 4.68 -27.64
C GLU A 102 -5.34 5.45 -27.86
N ASP A 103 -5.41 6.74 -28.20
CA ASP A 103 -4.26 7.59 -28.50
C ASP A 103 -3.50 8.03 -27.21
N LEU A 104 -4.15 7.93 -26.04
CA LEU A 104 -3.52 8.17 -24.74
C LEU A 104 -2.65 6.98 -24.28
N VAL A 105 -2.98 5.77 -24.73
CA VAL A 105 -2.18 4.56 -24.49
C VAL A 105 -0.95 4.55 -25.40
N ALA A 106 -1.07 5.17 -26.57
CA ALA A 106 0.04 5.41 -27.49
C ALA A 106 0.96 6.56 -27.06
N TRP A 107 0.64 7.32 -26.01
CA TRP A 107 1.50 8.41 -25.54
C TRP A 107 2.85 7.87 -25.02
N PRO A 108 3.96 8.13 -25.73
CA PRO A 108 5.27 7.64 -25.31
C PRO A 108 5.66 8.20 -23.95
N ASP A 109 5.14 9.38 -23.58
CA ASP A 109 5.51 10.11 -22.37
C ASP A 109 4.87 9.60 -21.07
N PHE A 110 3.67 8.98 -21.14
CA PHE A 110 3.04 8.40 -19.94
C PHE A 110 3.71 7.08 -19.56
N LEU A 111 3.99 6.24 -20.56
CA LEU A 111 4.80 5.03 -20.38
C LEU A 111 6.24 5.39 -20.04
N SER A 112 6.85 6.41 -20.65
CA SER A 112 8.23 6.80 -20.32
C SER A 112 8.36 7.24 -18.87
N LYS A 113 7.38 7.91 -18.26
CA LYS A 113 7.44 8.30 -16.84
C LYS A 113 7.31 7.12 -15.88
N ILE A 114 6.54 6.09 -16.25
CA ILE A 114 6.41 4.84 -15.49
C ILE A 114 7.65 3.95 -15.69
N VAL A 115 8.19 3.90 -16.90
CA VAL A 115 9.36 3.09 -17.28
C VAL A 115 10.68 3.75 -16.83
N SER A 116 10.74 5.07 -16.73
CA SER A 116 11.91 5.82 -16.25
C SER A 116 12.18 5.58 -14.76
N SER A 117 11.21 5.07 -14.01
CA SER A 117 11.45 4.57 -12.66
C SER A 117 11.80 3.07 -12.71
N ASN A 118 13.09 2.77 -12.80
CA ASN A 118 13.65 1.43 -12.63
C ASN A 118 13.11 0.35 -13.59
N ALA A 119 13.30 0.54 -14.90
CA ALA A 119 13.03 -0.53 -15.85
C ALA A 119 13.83 -1.79 -15.48
N PHE A 120 13.13 -2.93 -15.32
CA PHE A 120 13.75 -4.22 -14.96
C PHE A 120 14.89 -4.61 -15.92
N ARG A 121 14.76 -4.26 -17.22
CA ARG A 121 15.80 -4.50 -18.23
C ARG A 121 17.11 -3.76 -17.97
N SER A 122 17.05 -2.63 -17.28
CA SER A 122 18.22 -1.82 -16.91
C SER A 122 18.75 -2.13 -15.50
N PHE A 123 18.13 -3.06 -14.79
CA PHE A 123 18.57 -3.47 -13.47
C PHE A 123 19.83 -4.34 -13.57
N ASP A 124 20.92 -3.88 -12.99
CA ASP A 124 22.21 -4.56 -12.99
C ASP A 124 22.58 -4.99 -11.57
N ILE A 125 22.51 -6.28 -11.29
CA ILE A 125 22.81 -6.82 -9.97
C ILE A 125 24.28 -6.61 -9.57
N ASN A 126 25.20 -6.55 -10.53
CA ASN A 126 26.63 -6.39 -10.23
C ASN A 126 26.90 -5.03 -9.59
N LYS A 127 26.25 -3.97 -10.07
CA LYS A 127 26.32 -2.63 -9.46
C LYS A 127 25.77 -2.61 -8.03
N VAL A 128 24.68 -3.34 -7.79
CA VAL A 128 24.10 -3.46 -6.45
C VAL A 128 25.05 -4.18 -5.49
N LEU A 129 25.76 -5.20 -5.97
CA LEU A 129 26.72 -5.94 -5.14
C LEU A 129 28.00 -5.14 -4.88
N GLU A 130 28.46 -4.35 -5.86
CA GLU A 130 29.69 -3.58 -5.77
C GLU A 130 29.52 -2.27 -4.98
N PHE A 131 28.40 -1.57 -5.18
CA PHE A 131 28.17 -0.22 -4.62
C PHE A 131 26.98 -0.14 -3.68
N GLY A 132 26.10 -1.15 -3.66
CA GLY A 132 24.87 -1.14 -2.88
C GLY A 132 25.07 -1.49 -1.41
N ALA A 133 24.19 -0.96 -0.56
CA ALA A 133 24.17 -1.21 0.88
C ALA A 133 23.04 -2.20 1.22
N LEU A 134 23.30 -3.50 1.00
CA LEU A 134 22.41 -4.62 1.32
C LEU A 134 22.56 -5.05 2.79
N LEU A 135 22.33 -4.12 3.71
CA LEU A 135 22.30 -4.41 5.14
C LEU A 135 20.89 -4.81 5.57
N ALA A 136 20.81 -5.65 6.60
CA ALA A 136 19.55 -5.95 7.26
C ALA A 136 18.87 -4.63 7.70
N SER A 137 17.61 -4.48 7.33
CA SER A 137 16.78 -3.35 7.79
C SER A 137 16.63 -3.45 9.30
N GLY A 138 17.05 -2.40 10.01
CA GLY A 138 16.87 -2.31 11.46
C GLY A 138 15.44 -1.91 11.86
N GLY A 139 14.62 -1.48 10.90
CA GLY A 139 13.24 -1.05 11.08
C GLY A 139 13.09 0.43 11.43
N GLN A 140 14.17 1.10 11.86
CA GLN A 140 14.15 2.53 12.22
C GLN A 140 13.90 3.43 11.01
N GLU A 141 14.15 2.97 9.78
CA GLU A 141 13.84 3.73 8.57
C GLU A 141 12.34 3.94 8.33
N TYR A 142 11.49 3.16 9.02
CA TYR A 142 10.03 3.26 8.96
C TYR A 142 9.45 4.07 10.13
N ASP A 143 10.26 4.41 11.15
CA ASP A 143 9.80 5.19 12.29
C ASP A 143 9.54 6.64 11.87
N ILE A 144 8.26 6.99 11.79
CA ILE A 144 7.76 8.33 11.43
C ILE A 144 8.30 9.42 12.36
N THR A 145 8.64 9.05 13.60
CA THR A 145 9.20 9.94 14.62
C THR A 145 10.63 10.38 14.34
N THR A 146 11.39 9.62 13.55
CA THR A 146 12.78 9.95 13.19
C THR A 146 12.88 10.97 12.06
N ASP A 147 11.75 11.26 11.41
CA ASP A 147 11.70 12.11 10.23
C ASP A 147 11.23 13.54 10.57
N ASN A 148 12.17 14.49 10.56
CA ASN A 148 11.88 15.92 10.77
C ASN A 148 10.99 16.56 9.67
N SER A 149 10.67 15.83 8.58
CA SER A 149 9.78 16.34 7.55
C SER A 149 8.31 16.26 8.00
N LYS A 150 7.67 17.42 8.14
CA LYS A 150 6.26 17.52 8.56
C LYS A 150 5.28 17.00 7.49
N ASN A 151 5.73 16.83 6.24
CA ASN A 151 4.89 16.49 5.08
C ASN A 151 5.12 15.03 4.59
N PRO A 152 4.08 14.16 4.60
CA PRO A 152 4.19 12.77 4.13
C PRO A 152 4.68 12.62 2.69
N LYS A 153 4.37 13.58 1.80
CA LYS A 153 4.75 13.55 0.39
C LYS A 153 6.25 13.77 0.19
N GLU A 154 6.82 14.71 0.93
CA GLU A 154 8.26 15.01 0.91
C GLU A 154 9.07 13.87 1.51
N ARG A 155 8.57 13.27 2.60
CA ARG A 155 9.17 12.05 3.17
C ARG A 155 9.28 10.95 2.14
N LEU A 156 8.19 10.66 1.42
CA LEU A 156 8.19 9.63 0.38
C LEU A 156 9.19 9.96 -0.75
N ALA A 157 9.26 11.22 -1.18
CA ALA A 157 10.21 11.65 -2.19
C ALA A 157 11.67 11.44 -1.75
N ARG A 158 11.98 11.79 -0.49
CA ARG A 158 13.31 11.60 0.09
C ARG A 158 13.67 10.12 0.25
N GLN A 159 12.72 9.30 0.72
CA GLN A 159 12.91 7.85 0.81
C GLN A 159 13.18 7.23 -0.58
N LYS A 160 12.46 7.66 -1.62
CA LYS A 160 12.73 7.24 -3.01
C LYS A 160 14.14 7.63 -3.47
N GLN A 161 14.60 8.83 -3.14
CA GLN A 161 15.95 9.28 -3.48
C GLN A 161 17.02 8.46 -2.75
N ASN A 162 16.83 8.19 -1.45
CA ASN A 162 17.75 7.38 -0.65
C ASN A 162 17.80 5.93 -1.14
N LEU A 163 16.68 5.34 -1.54
CA LEU A 163 16.65 4.01 -2.11
C LEU A 163 17.54 3.90 -3.36
N ARG A 164 17.46 4.89 -4.26
CA ARG A 164 18.31 4.92 -5.47
C ARG A 164 19.80 4.99 -5.13
N ARG A 165 20.18 5.80 -4.13
CA ARG A 165 21.58 5.89 -3.67
C ARG A 165 22.07 4.59 -3.03
N ARG A 166 21.20 3.87 -2.31
CA ARG A 166 21.55 2.64 -1.60
C ARG A 166 21.66 1.42 -2.50
N LEU A 167 21.09 1.46 -3.70
CA LEU A 167 21.12 0.35 -4.65
C LEU A 167 22.34 0.38 -5.58
N GLY A 168 23.22 1.39 -5.50
CA GLY A 168 24.36 1.55 -6.41
C GLY A 168 23.96 2.30 -7.68
#